data_AF-A0A3Q2X2X0-F1
#
_entry.id   AF-A0A3Q2X2X0-F1
#
_cell.length_a   1.000
_cell.length_b   1.000
_cell.length_c   1.000
_cell.angle_alpha   90.00
_cell.angle_beta   90.00
_cell.angle_gamma   90.00
#
_symmetry.space_group_name_H-M   'P 1'
#
loop_
_entity.id
_entity.type
_entity.pdbx_description
1 polymer ?
#
loop_
_entity_poly.entity_id
_entity_poly.type
_entity_poly.pdbx_seq_one_letter_code
_entity_poly.pdbx_strand_id
1 'polypeptide(L)'
;MTILTTSHAFPYIKTRINIIHKEEIISTPIEVAIEDMQKKTQELAFATHQDPADAKMLQMVLQGSVGTTVNQGPLEVAQVFLSEIPSDPKLYRHHNKLRLCFKDFTKRCEDALRKNKSLIGPDQKEYQRELERNYHRLKEALQPLINRKIPQLYKPVLQVNSHRDSFSRMSLRKLDI
;
A
#
# COMPACT_ATOMS: atom_id res chain seq x y z
N MET A 1 1.32 17.03 4.18
CA MET A 1 -0.11 17.41 3.99
C MET A 1 -0.42 18.63 4.85
N THR A 2 -1.15 19.61 4.33
CA THR A 2 -1.60 20.78 5.11
C THR A 2 -3.12 20.78 5.15
N ILE A 3 -3.70 20.81 6.35
CA ILE A 3 -5.15 20.86 6.56
C ILE A 3 -5.50 22.28 7.02
N LEU A 4 -6.47 22.90 6.35
CA LEU A 4 -6.96 24.23 6.66
C LEU A 4 -8.43 24.15 7.10
N THR A 5 -8.73 24.64 8.30
CA THR A 5 -10.11 24.74 8.80
C THR A 5 -10.62 26.15 8.56
N THR A 6 -11.74 26.26 7.86
CA THR A 6 -12.41 27.54 7.60
C THR A 6 -13.40 27.89 8.72
N SER A 7 -13.69 29.18 8.91
CA SER A 7 -14.66 29.63 9.93
C SER A 7 -16.10 29.16 9.70
N HIS A 8 -16.43 28.79 8.46
CA HIS A 8 -17.73 28.27 8.04
C HIS A 8 -17.52 27.15 7.01
N ALA A 9 -18.51 26.27 6.85
CA ALA A 9 -18.48 25.17 5.88
C ALA A 9 -18.98 25.61 4.49
N PHE A 10 -18.56 24.90 3.45
CA PHE A 10 -19.15 25.00 2.11
C PHE A 10 -20.36 24.06 1.96
N PRO A 11 -21.38 24.43 1.18
CA PRO A 11 -21.54 25.71 0.47
C PRO A 11 -21.88 26.87 1.42
N TYR A 12 -21.47 28.10 1.07
CA TYR A 12 -21.70 29.32 1.86
C TYR A 12 -22.06 30.52 0.98
N ILE A 13 -22.69 31.54 1.57
CA ILE A 13 -23.16 32.74 0.85
C ILE A 13 -22.02 33.59 0.27
N LYS A 14 -20.82 33.54 0.87
CA LYS A 14 -19.61 34.20 0.37
C LYS A 14 -18.74 33.22 -0.42
N THR A 15 -18.05 33.72 -1.45
CA THR A 15 -17.11 32.94 -2.28
C THR A 15 -15.75 32.68 -1.61
N ARG A 16 -15.49 33.28 -0.45
CA ARG A 16 -14.26 33.12 0.34
C ARG A 16 -14.62 33.07 1.83
N ILE A 17 -13.93 32.19 2.57
CA ILE A 17 -14.12 32.01 4.00
C ILE A 17 -12.73 32.04 4.65
N ASN A 18 -12.59 32.77 5.75
CA ASN A 18 -11.31 32.88 6.45
C ASN A 18 -10.90 31.53 7.05
N ILE A 19 -9.59 31.24 6.97
CA ILE A 19 -8.97 30.13 7.68
C ILE A 19 -8.84 30.52 9.14
N ILE A 20 -9.30 29.65 10.04
CA ILE A 20 -9.20 29.83 11.50
C ILE A 20 -8.22 28.86 12.14
N HIS A 21 -7.86 27.78 11.45
CA HIS A 21 -6.88 26.81 11.91
C HIS A 21 -6.07 26.25 10.75
N LYS A 22 -4.80 25.95 11.02
CA LYS A 22 -3.86 25.32 10.09
C LYS A 22 -3.12 24.22 10.83
N GLU A 23 -3.17 23.01 10.27
CA GLU A 23 -2.46 21.84 10.75
C GLU A 23 -1.50 21.34 9.66
N GLU A 24 -0.27 20.99 10.05
CA GLU A 24 0.75 20.43 9.14
C GLU A 24 1.11 19.01 9.59
N ILE A 25 0.89 18.06 8.69
CA ILE A 25 1.22 16.65 8.88
C ILE A 25 2.36 16.30 7.92
N ILE A 26 3.52 15.95 8.49
CA ILE A 26 4.71 15.56 7.72
C ILE A 26 4.68 14.04 7.54
N SER A 27 4.50 13.60 6.30
CA SER A 27 4.59 12.19 5.92
C SER A 27 6.05 11.83 5.65
N THR A 28 6.48 10.69 6.14
CA THR A 28 7.79 10.10 5.79
C THR A 28 7.81 9.66 4.32
N PRO A 29 8.99 9.54 3.68
CA PRO A 29 9.08 9.14 2.27
C PRO A 29 8.38 7.82 1.95
N ILE A 30 8.40 6.85 2.87
CA ILE A 30 7.71 5.57 2.68
C ILE A 30 6.19 5.70 2.79
N GLU A 31 5.68 6.63 3.60
CA GLU A 31 4.23 6.91 3.67
C GLU A 31 3.73 7.52 2.37
N VAL A 32 4.50 8.45 1.78
CA VAL A 32 4.21 9.00 0.46
C VAL A 32 4.19 7.90 -0.61
N ALA A 33 5.21 7.03 -0.61
CA ALA A 33 5.27 5.90 -1.54
C ALA A 33 4.07 4.93 -1.40
N ILE A 34 3.61 4.69 -0.16
CA ILE A 34 2.42 3.88 0.10
C ILE A 34 1.18 4.55 -0.48
N GLU A 35 0.97 5.84 -0.22
CA GLU A 35 -0.17 6.60 -0.74
C GLU A 35 -0.20 6.58 -2.27
N ASP A 36 0.93 6.83 -2.92
CA ASP A 36 1.05 6.80 -4.38
C ASP A 36 0.73 5.42 -4.95
N MET A 37 1.27 4.35 -4.36
CA MET A 37 0.98 2.98 -4.80
C MET A 37 -0.48 2.59 -4.57
N GLN A 38 -1.08 3.00 -3.45
CA GLN A 38 -2.49 2.75 -3.18
C GLN A 38 -3.39 3.49 -4.16
N LYS A 39 -3.11 4.77 -4.43
CA LYS A 39 -3.84 5.57 -5.41
C LYS A 39 -3.74 4.95 -6.80
N LYS A 40 -2.54 4.57 -7.24
CA LYS A 40 -2.34 3.91 -8.54
C LYS A 40 -3.11 2.59 -8.65
N THR A 41 -3.09 1.79 -7.59
CA THR A 41 -3.83 0.52 -7.52
C THR A 41 -5.35 0.74 -7.61
N GLN A 42 -5.85 1.79 -6.96
CA GLN A 42 -7.26 2.14 -7.01
C GLN A 42 -7.69 2.68 -8.38
N GLU A 43 -6.88 3.54 -9.01
CA GLU A 43 -7.10 4.03 -10.38
C GLU A 43 -7.21 2.86 -11.36
N LEU A 44 -6.30 1.88 -11.25
CA LEU A 44 -6.29 0.69 -12.11
C LEU A 44 -7.50 -0.21 -11.83
N ALA A 45 -7.86 -0.42 -10.56
CA ALA A 45 -9.04 -1.18 -10.19
C ALA A 45 -10.33 -0.50 -10.70
N PHE A 46 -10.44 0.82 -10.58
CA PHE A 46 -11.58 1.57 -11.08
C PHE A 46 -11.72 1.42 -12.61
N ALA A 47 -10.65 1.69 -13.37
CA ALA A 47 -10.68 1.58 -14.83
C ALA A 47 -10.97 0.15 -15.32
N THR A 48 -10.59 -0.87 -14.54
CA THR A 48 -10.84 -2.29 -14.87
C THR A 48 -12.31 -2.68 -14.70
N HIS A 49 -12.98 -2.17 -13.66
CA HIS A 49 -14.34 -2.59 -13.28
C HIS A 49 -15.43 -1.58 -13.69
N GLN A 50 -15.07 -0.47 -14.32
CA GLN A 50 -16.02 0.51 -14.83
C GLN A 50 -17.00 -0.11 -15.84
N ASP A 51 -18.28 0.27 -15.73
CA ASP A 51 -19.36 -0.12 -16.64
C ASP A 51 -20.20 1.11 -17.03
N PRO A 52 -20.37 1.44 -18.32
CA PRO A 52 -19.74 0.80 -19.47
C PRO A 52 -18.22 0.94 -19.46
N ALA A 53 -17.52 -0.07 -19.99
CA ALA A 53 -16.07 -0.10 -20.02
C ALA A 53 -15.49 1.02 -20.91
N ASP A 54 -14.47 1.72 -20.40
CA ASP A 54 -13.68 2.68 -21.15
C ASP A 54 -12.29 2.08 -21.47
N ALA A 55 -12.17 1.52 -22.66
CA ALA A 55 -10.93 0.87 -23.11
C ALA A 55 -9.74 1.84 -23.17
N LYS A 56 -9.96 3.11 -23.53
CA LYS A 56 -8.88 4.09 -23.65
C LYS A 56 -8.35 4.48 -22.26
N MET A 57 -9.25 4.73 -21.32
CA MET A 57 -8.89 5.00 -19.93
C MET A 57 -8.13 3.80 -19.32
N LEU A 58 -8.67 2.58 -19.49
CA LEU A 58 -8.01 1.37 -19.01
C LEU A 58 -6.60 1.20 -19.60
N GLN A 59 -6.45 1.38 -20.92
CA GLN A 59 -5.16 1.26 -21.60
C GLN A 59 -4.15 2.32 -21.12
N MET A 60 -4.59 3.56 -20.93
CA MET A 60 -3.75 4.66 -20.44
C MET A 60 -3.23 4.36 -19.02
N VAL A 61 -4.13 3.97 -18.10
CA VAL A 61 -3.74 3.67 -16.71
C VAL A 61 -2.87 2.42 -16.64
N LEU A 62 -3.20 1.38 -17.40
CA LEU A 62 -2.43 0.13 -17.43
C LEU A 62 -1.03 0.33 -18.01
N GLN A 63 -0.90 1.03 -19.15
CA GLN A 63 0.40 1.32 -19.75
C GLN A 63 1.26 2.21 -18.84
N GLY A 64 0.65 3.22 -18.21
CA GLY A 64 1.33 4.03 -17.18
C GLY A 64 1.67 3.27 -15.90
N SER A 65 1.16 2.06 -15.72
CA SER A 65 1.46 1.20 -14.55
C SER A 65 2.55 0.18 -14.85
N VAL A 66 2.51 -0.50 -16.00
CA VAL A 66 3.46 -1.59 -16.32
C VAL A 66 4.52 -1.21 -17.35
N GLY A 67 4.29 -0.16 -18.15
CA GLY A 67 5.13 0.26 -19.27
C GLY A 67 5.63 1.69 -19.13
N THR A 68 5.94 2.15 -17.92
CA THR A 68 6.49 3.49 -17.68
C THR A 68 7.83 3.67 -18.41
N THR A 69 7.93 4.67 -19.29
CA THR A 69 9.15 4.95 -20.07
C THR A 69 9.87 6.23 -19.64
N VAL A 70 9.16 7.17 -19.01
CA VAL A 70 9.70 8.50 -18.63
C VAL A 70 10.01 8.57 -17.14
N ASN A 71 9.13 8.04 -16.29
CA ASN A 71 9.32 7.96 -14.85
C ASN A 71 10.02 6.63 -14.51
N GLN A 72 10.79 6.60 -13.42
CA GLN A 72 11.53 5.42 -12.94
C GLN A 72 10.64 4.20 -12.63
N GLY A 73 9.32 4.40 -12.53
CA GLY A 73 8.33 3.33 -12.46
C GLY A 73 8.21 2.69 -11.07
N PRO A 74 7.26 1.74 -10.90
CA PRO A 74 6.98 1.11 -9.60
C PRO A 74 8.13 0.23 -9.08
N LEU A 75 9.00 -0.27 -9.95
CA LEU A 75 10.12 -1.13 -9.55
C LEU A 75 11.15 -0.39 -8.69
N GLU A 76 11.51 0.83 -9.09
CA GLU A 76 12.47 1.66 -8.34
C GLU A 76 11.98 1.94 -6.92
N VAL A 77 10.69 2.29 -6.76
CA VAL A 77 10.07 2.50 -5.44
C VAL A 77 10.20 1.24 -4.58
N ALA A 78 9.95 0.06 -5.16
CA ALA A 78 10.13 -1.20 -4.43
C ALA A 78 11.60 -1.45 -4.07
N GLN A 79 12.54 -1.15 -4.96
CA GLN A 79 13.97 -1.31 -4.69
C GLN A 79 14.45 -0.39 -3.55
N VAL A 80 14.04 0.88 -3.57
CA VAL A 80 14.40 1.85 -2.53
C VAL A 80 13.87 1.45 -1.15
N PHE A 81 12.61 1.00 -1.07
CA PHE A 81 11.96 0.81 0.22
C PHE A 81 11.84 -0.65 0.70
N LEU A 82 12.00 -1.65 -0.17
CA LEU A 82 11.76 -3.07 0.17
C LEU A 82 13.01 -3.97 0.04
N SER A 83 14.16 -3.43 -0.39
CA SER A 83 15.40 -4.23 -0.50
C SER A 83 15.93 -4.70 0.85
N GLU A 84 15.77 -3.87 1.89
CA GLU A 84 16.23 -4.15 3.25
C GLU A 84 15.06 -4.19 4.23
N ILE A 85 15.02 -5.22 5.08
CA ILE A 85 14.00 -5.36 6.09
C ILE A 85 14.44 -4.56 7.33
N PRO A 86 13.73 -3.48 7.72
CA PRO A 86 14.12 -2.68 8.87
C PRO A 86 13.96 -3.48 10.18
N SER A 87 14.87 -3.22 11.11
CA SER A 87 14.80 -3.79 12.47
C SER A 87 13.85 -3.02 13.39
N ASP A 88 13.64 -1.73 13.13
CA ASP A 88 12.71 -0.89 13.89
C ASP A 88 11.25 -1.34 13.65
N PRO A 89 10.47 -1.64 14.71
CA PRO A 89 9.08 -2.11 14.57
C PRO A 89 8.12 -1.12 13.90
N LYS A 90 8.33 0.20 14.06
CA LYS A 90 7.49 1.22 13.41
C LYS A 90 7.79 1.28 11.92
N LEU A 91 9.06 1.33 11.53
CA LEU A 91 9.46 1.30 10.12
C LEU A 91 9.04 -0.02 9.45
N TYR A 92 9.12 -1.13 10.18
CA TYR A 92 8.65 -2.43 9.71
C TYR A 92 7.16 -2.43 9.35
N ARG A 93 6.30 -1.70 10.08
CA ARG A 93 4.88 -1.58 9.74
C ARG A 93 4.69 -0.93 8.37
N HIS A 94 5.37 0.17 8.10
CA HIS A 94 5.28 0.86 6.80
C HIS A 94 5.89 -0.01 5.69
N HIS A 95 7.05 -0.62 5.92
CA HIS A 95 7.66 -1.57 4.99
C HIS A 95 6.70 -2.71 4.62
N ASN A 96 6.07 -3.36 5.61
CA ASN A 96 5.12 -4.43 5.34
C ASN A 96 3.84 -3.92 4.65
N LYS A 97 3.36 -2.72 4.99
CA LYS A 97 2.21 -2.10 4.31
C LYS A 97 2.52 -1.88 2.82
N LEU A 98 3.67 -1.26 2.51
CA LEU A 98 4.10 -1.04 1.12
C LEU A 98 4.25 -2.37 0.36
N ARG A 99 4.85 -3.38 0.99
CA ARG A 99 4.96 -4.73 0.43
C ARG A 99 3.60 -5.32 0.04
N LEU A 100 2.58 -5.16 0.89
CA LEU A 100 1.22 -5.61 0.60
C LEU A 100 0.57 -4.77 -0.51
N CYS A 101 0.83 -3.47 -0.56
CA CYS A 101 0.39 -2.61 -1.68
C CYS A 101 0.93 -3.11 -3.02
N PHE A 102 2.21 -3.49 -3.11
CA PHE A 102 2.76 -4.07 -4.34
C PHE A 102 2.14 -5.42 -4.72
N LYS A 103 1.75 -6.24 -3.74
CA LYS A 103 1.00 -7.49 -4.01
C LYS A 103 -0.38 -7.22 -4.60
N ASP A 104 -1.11 -6.24 -4.06
CA ASP A 104 -2.41 -5.87 -4.63
C ASP A 104 -2.23 -5.21 -6.00
N PHE A 105 -1.30 -4.26 -6.14
CA PHE A 105 -0.97 -3.62 -7.42
C PHE A 105 -0.68 -4.61 -8.54
N THR A 106 0.21 -5.59 -8.29
CA THR A 106 0.54 -6.62 -9.30
C THR A 106 -0.68 -7.46 -9.68
N LYS A 107 -1.52 -7.83 -8.71
CA LYS A 107 -2.80 -8.50 -8.98
C LYS A 107 -3.73 -7.64 -9.82
N ARG A 108 -3.85 -6.34 -9.54
CA ARG A 108 -4.70 -5.42 -10.32
C ARG A 108 -4.19 -5.21 -11.74
N CYS A 109 -2.88 -5.22 -11.97
CA CYS A 109 -2.31 -5.23 -13.32
C CYS A 109 -2.73 -6.48 -14.09
N GLU A 110 -2.74 -7.64 -13.45
CA GLU A 110 -3.18 -8.89 -14.08
C GLU A 110 -4.66 -8.86 -14.47
N ASP A 111 -5.51 -8.38 -13.57
CA ASP A 111 -6.95 -8.24 -13.82
C ASP A 111 -7.21 -7.23 -14.95
N ALA A 112 -6.50 -6.09 -14.95
CA ALA A 112 -6.57 -5.07 -15.98
C ALA A 112 -6.11 -5.59 -17.35
N LEU A 113 -5.03 -6.37 -17.42
CA LEU A 113 -4.58 -7.03 -18.65
C LEU A 113 -5.63 -7.99 -19.21
N ARG A 114 -6.24 -8.80 -18.33
CA ARG A 114 -7.31 -9.73 -18.71
C ARG A 114 -8.52 -8.99 -19.26
N LYS A 115 -8.93 -7.89 -18.60
CA LYS A 115 -10.01 -7.02 -19.07
C LYS A 115 -9.67 -6.38 -20.41
N ASN A 116 -8.49 -5.78 -20.56
CA ASN A 116 -8.08 -5.13 -21.81
C ASN A 116 -8.09 -6.12 -22.99
N LYS A 117 -7.62 -7.35 -22.77
CA LYS A 117 -7.66 -8.42 -23.79
C LYS A 117 -9.07 -8.71 -24.33
N SER A 118 -10.10 -8.52 -23.51
CA SER A 118 -11.50 -8.68 -23.92
C SER A 118 -12.08 -7.49 -24.69
N LEU A 119 -11.41 -6.33 -24.64
CA LEU A 119 -11.86 -5.07 -25.23
C LEU A 119 -11.16 -4.71 -26.56
N ILE A 120 -9.98 -5.28 -26.82
CA ILE A 120 -9.15 -4.91 -27.98
C ILE A 120 -9.61 -5.56 -29.30
N GLY A 121 -9.39 -4.84 -30.41
CA GLY A 121 -9.51 -5.36 -31.77
C GLY A 121 -8.24 -6.09 -32.27
N PRO A 122 -8.28 -6.69 -33.48
CA PRO A 122 -7.14 -7.36 -34.09
C PRO A 122 -5.90 -6.46 -34.27
N ASP A 123 -6.13 -5.18 -34.53
CA ASP A 123 -5.14 -4.12 -34.71
C ASP A 123 -4.31 -3.83 -33.45
N GLN A 124 -4.86 -4.10 -32.27
CA GLN A 124 -4.19 -3.84 -30.99
C GLN A 124 -3.55 -5.10 -30.36
N LYS A 125 -3.48 -6.24 -31.07
CA LYS A 125 -2.90 -7.49 -30.53
C LYS A 125 -1.42 -7.38 -30.19
N GLU A 126 -0.64 -6.63 -30.98
CA GLU A 126 0.79 -6.39 -30.75
C GLU A 126 0.99 -5.56 -29.48
N TYR A 127 0.17 -4.51 -29.33
CA TYR A 127 0.15 -3.63 -28.17
C TYR A 127 -0.16 -4.39 -26.88
N GLN A 128 -1.20 -5.22 -26.86
CA GLN A 128 -1.51 -6.06 -25.70
C GLN A 128 -0.37 -7.02 -25.35
N ARG A 129 0.26 -7.66 -26.36
CA ARG A 129 1.42 -8.54 -26.12
C ARG A 129 2.58 -7.80 -25.46
N GLU A 130 2.83 -6.55 -25.85
CA GLU A 130 3.86 -5.73 -25.22
C GLU A 130 3.51 -5.35 -23.77
N LEU A 131 2.26 -4.99 -23.48
CA LEU A 131 1.82 -4.77 -22.09
C LEU A 131 1.98 -6.02 -21.23
N GLU A 132 1.61 -7.19 -21.77
CA GLU A 132 1.80 -8.47 -21.09
C GLU A 132 3.30 -8.72 -20.82
N ARG A 133 4.19 -8.52 -21.80
CA ARG A 133 5.64 -8.67 -21.61
C ARG A 133 6.17 -7.75 -20.51
N ASN A 134 5.76 -6.49 -20.51
CA ASN A 134 6.20 -5.51 -19.51
C ASN A 134 5.70 -5.85 -18.11
N TYR A 135 4.45 -6.29 -17.98
CA TYR A 135 3.94 -6.81 -16.72
C TYR A 135 4.72 -8.02 -16.20
N HIS A 136 5.05 -8.99 -17.06
CA HIS A 136 5.81 -10.18 -16.64
C HIS A 136 7.20 -9.78 -16.11
N ARG A 137 7.93 -8.94 -16.85
CA ARG A 137 9.24 -8.42 -16.40
C ARG A 137 9.12 -7.70 -15.06
N LEU A 138 8.12 -6.86 -14.90
CA LEU A 138 7.87 -6.14 -13.64
C LEU A 138 7.55 -7.11 -12.49
N LYS A 139 6.66 -8.08 -12.72
CA LYS A 139 6.26 -9.09 -11.73
C LYS A 139 7.44 -9.94 -11.26
N GLU A 140 8.28 -10.38 -12.20
CA GLU A 140 9.49 -11.16 -11.91
C GLU A 140 10.49 -10.35 -11.07
N ALA A 141 10.73 -9.08 -11.45
CA ALA A 141 11.63 -8.20 -10.72
C ALA A 141 11.11 -7.85 -9.31
N LEU A 142 9.79 -7.71 -9.13
CA LEU A 142 9.17 -7.43 -7.83
C LEU A 142 9.10 -8.66 -6.91
N GLN A 143 9.01 -9.87 -7.47
CA GLN A 143 8.85 -11.13 -6.74
C GLN A 143 9.81 -11.29 -5.54
N PRO A 144 11.15 -11.11 -5.68
CA PRO A 144 12.08 -11.28 -4.56
C PRO A 144 11.86 -10.27 -3.43
N LEU A 145 11.35 -9.07 -3.74
CA LEU A 145 11.09 -8.00 -2.77
C LEU A 145 9.78 -8.26 -2.01
N ILE A 146 8.74 -8.74 -2.69
CA ILE A 146 7.39 -8.87 -2.11
C ILE A 146 7.14 -10.21 -1.40
N ASN A 147 7.84 -11.27 -1.79
CA ASN A 147 7.65 -12.64 -1.28
C ASN A 147 8.75 -13.13 -0.34
N ARG A 148 9.71 -12.26 0.02
CA ARG A 148 10.75 -12.60 0.99
C ARG A 148 10.12 -13.08 2.31
N LYS A 149 10.58 -14.23 2.82
CA LYS A 149 10.18 -14.73 4.14
C LYS A 149 10.70 -13.75 5.19
N ILE A 150 9.80 -13.23 6.01
CA ILE A 150 10.16 -12.23 7.03
C ILE A 150 10.34 -12.93 8.37
N PRO A 151 11.57 -13.03 8.92
CA PRO A 151 11.82 -13.73 10.19
C PRO A 151 11.01 -13.17 11.35
N GLN A 152 10.74 -11.86 11.35
CA GLN A 152 9.99 -11.19 12.41
C GLN A 152 8.51 -11.61 12.47
N LEU A 153 7.90 -12.10 11.37
CA LEU A 153 6.53 -12.64 11.39
C LEU A 153 6.45 -14.05 12.01
N TYR A 154 7.59 -14.73 12.12
CA TYR A 154 7.68 -16.10 12.65
C TYR A 154 8.28 -16.14 14.06
N LYS A 155 8.61 -14.99 14.67
CA LYS A 155 8.99 -14.96 16.08
C LYS A 155 7.75 -15.26 16.91
N PRO A 156 7.75 -16.31 17.76
CA PRO A 156 6.64 -16.57 18.66
C PRO A 156 6.41 -15.33 19.52
N VAL A 157 5.15 -14.91 19.63
CA VAL A 157 4.74 -13.84 20.55
C VAL A 157 5.10 -14.34 21.94
N LEU A 158 6.20 -13.85 22.50
CA LEU A 158 6.56 -14.14 23.88
C LEU A 158 5.38 -13.69 24.74
N GLN A 159 4.77 -14.65 25.44
CA GLN A 159 3.75 -14.37 26.43
C GLN A 159 4.32 -13.34 27.39
N VAL A 160 3.66 -12.19 27.48
CA VAL A 160 3.90 -11.22 28.54
C VAL A 160 3.64 -11.96 29.84
N ASN A 161 4.71 -12.30 30.57
CA ASN A 161 4.63 -12.80 31.93
C ASN A 161 3.91 -11.74 32.77
N SER A 162 2.61 -11.91 32.93
CA SER A 162 1.85 -11.27 33.98
C SER A 162 2.35 -11.90 35.28
N HIS A 163 3.31 -11.26 35.95
CA HIS A 163 3.62 -11.54 37.33
C HIS A 163 2.33 -11.28 38.14
N ARG A 164 1.52 -12.32 38.32
CA ARG A 164 0.50 -12.34 39.37
C ARG A 164 1.24 -12.64 40.67
N ASP A 165 1.50 -11.58 41.44
CA ASP A 165 1.90 -11.70 42.84
C ASP A 165 0.84 -12.55 43.57
N SER A 166 1.24 -13.77 43.88
CA SER A 166 0.45 -14.69 44.70
C SER A 166 0.96 -14.51 46.13
N PHE A 167 0.27 -13.67 46.91
CA PHE A 167 0.46 -13.61 48.35
C PHE A 167 0.17 -14.99 48.96
N SER A 168 1.24 -15.70 49.31
CA SER A 168 1.20 -16.94 50.07
C SER A 168 0.53 -16.71 51.41
N ARG A 169 -0.62 -17.38 51.60
CA ARG A 169 -1.23 -17.63 52.91
C ARG A 169 -0.22 -18.32 53.81
N MET A 170 0.29 -17.63 54.82
CA MET A 170 0.99 -18.27 55.93
C MET A 170 0.00 -18.79 56.97
N SER A 171 0.17 -20.06 57.28
CA SER A 171 -0.53 -20.90 58.25
C SER A 171 -0.45 -20.33 59.67
N LEU A 172 -1.62 -20.08 60.27
CA LEU A 172 -1.82 -19.98 61.71
C LEU A 172 -1.78 -21.38 62.33
N ARG A 173 -0.71 -21.71 63.07
CA ARG A 173 -0.78 -22.67 64.18
C ARG A 173 0.05 -22.18 65.37
N LYS A 174 -0.64 -22.12 66.51
CA LYS A 174 -0.23 -21.79 67.88
C LYS A 174 1.00 -22.56 68.37
N LEU A 175 1.75 -21.94 69.28
CA LEU A 175 2.24 -22.58 70.51
C LEU A 175 2.54 -21.51 71.58
N ASP A 176 2.05 -21.79 72.79
CA ASP A 176 2.05 -20.98 74.01
C ASP A 176 3.45 -20.77 74.62
N ILE A 177 3.63 -19.65 75.34
CA ILE A 177 4.01 -19.51 76.77
C ILE A 177 3.42 -18.18 77.26
#